data_AF-A0A1E5UXX6-F1
#
_entry.id   AF-A0A1E5UXX6-F1
#
_cell.length_a   1.000
_cell.length_b   1.000
_cell.length_c   1.000
_cell.angle_alpha   90.00
_cell.angle_beta   90.00
_cell.angle_gamma   90.00
#
_symmetry.space_group_name_H-M   'P 1'
#
loop_
_entity.id
_entity.type
_entity.pdbx_description
1 polymer ?
#
loop_
_entity_poly.entity_id
_entity_poly.type
_entity_poly.pdbx_seq_one_letter_code
_entity_poly.pdbx_strand_id
1 'polypeptide(L)'
;MPDQEEMLFWWLKSQKCVAKTIRKGFDSLVMLIVWKIWLERNNRVFKGAAALPTDVIKDVVVEGRCWITAGMVDLSHFISSYG
;
A
#
# COMPACT_ATOMS: atom_id res chain seq x y z
N MET A 1 1.27 4.65 15.47
CA MET A 1 1.80 4.74 14.10
C MET A 1 3.27 5.04 14.31
N PRO A 2 4.20 4.25 13.73
CA PRO A 2 5.60 4.64 13.74
C PRO A 2 5.68 6.10 13.31
N ASP A 3 6.54 6.87 13.96
CA ASP A 3 6.72 8.27 13.61
C ASP A 3 7.09 8.36 12.13
N GLN A 4 6.74 9.46 11.46
CA GLN A 4 6.92 9.58 10.00
C GLN A 4 8.36 9.25 9.57
N GLU A 5 9.35 9.60 10.39
CA GLU A 5 10.76 9.26 10.20
C GLU A 5 11.05 7.76 10.29
N GLU A 6 10.42 7.05 11.22
CA GLU A 6 10.58 5.60 11.37
C GLU A 6 9.99 4.86 10.16
N MET A 7 8.83 5.32 9.66
CA MET A 7 8.24 4.78 8.43
C MET A 7 9.14 5.03 7.21
N LEU A 8 9.66 6.25 7.06
CA LEU A 8 10.56 6.62 5.96
C LEU A 8 11.86 5.81 6.02
N PHE A 9 12.43 5.65 7.22
CA PHE A 9 13.62 4.85 7.43
C PHE A 9 13.39 3.38 7.07
N TRP A 10 12.28 2.80 7.55
CA TRP A 10 11.89 1.43 7.21
C TRP A 10 11.67 1.26 5.70
N TRP A 11 11.00 2.21 5.04
CA TRP A 11 10.78 2.16 3.60
C TRP A 11 12.12 2.19 2.87
N LEU A 12 12.96 3.20 3.08
CA LEU A 12 14.26 3.32 2.41
C LEU A 12 15.14 2.09 2.64
N LYS A 13 15.10 1.51 3.85
CA LYS A 13 15.80 0.26 4.17
C LYS A 13 15.24 -0.92 3.38
N SER A 14 13.92 -1.08 3.35
CA SER A 14 13.24 -2.18 2.63
C SER A 14 13.45 -2.07 1.13
N GLN A 15 13.38 -0.86 0.59
CA GLN A 15 13.61 -0.55 -0.83
C GLN A 15 15.01 -1.02 -1.28
N LYS A 16 16.04 -0.89 -0.41
CA LYS A 16 17.40 -1.38 -0.69
C LYS A 16 17.49 -2.89 -0.85
N CYS A 17 16.62 -3.65 -0.20
CA CYS A 17 16.53 -5.11 -0.31
C CYS A 17 15.74 -5.56 -1.55
N VAL A 18 15.02 -4.66 -2.21
CA VAL A 18 14.20 -4.95 -3.39
C VAL A 18 15.04 -4.76 -4.66
N ALA A 19 14.97 -5.73 -5.58
CA ALA A 19 15.65 -5.67 -6.86
C ALA A 19 15.19 -4.43 -7.66
N LYS A 20 16.14 -3.78 -8.35
CA LYS A 20 15.87 -2.51 -9.07
C LYS A 20 14.69 -2.60 -10.05
N THR A 21 14.50 -3.76 -10.67
CA THR A 21 13.43 -4.02 -11.65
C THR A 21 12.03 -3.96 -11.06
N ILE A 22 11.85 -4.33 -9.79
CA ILE A 22 10.53 -4.37 -9.11
C ILE A 22 10.36 -3.24 -8.08
N ARG A 23 11.37 -2.39 -7.90
CA ARG A 23 11.39 -1.31 -6.91
C ARG A 23 10.26 -0.30 -7.13
N LYS A 24 9.96 0.04 -8.39
CA LYS A 24 8.86 0.95 -8.75
C LYS A 24 7.50 0.40 -8.30
N GLY A 25 7.26 -0.90 -8.51
CA GLY A 25 6.06 -1.58 -8.03
C GLY A 25 5.98 -1.56 -6.50
N PHE A 26 7.11 -1.86 -5.83
CA PHE A 26 7.19 -1.80 -4.37
C PHE A 26 6.85 -0.42 -3.80
N ASP A 27 7.48 0.65 -4.32
CA ASP A 27 7.24 2.02 -3.87
C ASP A 27 5.77 2.43 -4.06
N SER A 28 5.17 2.02 -5.18
CA SER A 28 3.77 2.29 -5.50
C SER A 28 2.83 1.55 -4.55
N LEU A 29 3.15 0.31 -4.20
CA LEU A 29 2.40 -0.47 -3.21
C LEU A 29 2.48 0.15 -1.82
N VAL A 30 3.67 0.55 -1.38
CA VAL A 30 3.85 1.21 -0.08
C VAL A 30 3.04 2.50 -0.02
N MET A 31 3.08 3.33 -1.07
CA MET A 31 2.25 4.53 -1.15
C MET A 31 0.76 4.22 -1.07
N LEU A 32 0.29 3.19 -1.77
CA LEU A 32 -1.10 2.77 -1.73
C LEU A 32 -1.54 2.30 -0.33
N ILE A 33 -0.71 1.52 0.36
CA ILE A 33 -0.98 1.07 1.72
C ILE A 33 -1.06 2.27 2.69
N VAL A 34 -0.08 3.18 2.62
CA VAL A 34 -0.06 4.40 3.45
C VAL A 34 -1.31 5.23 3.20
N TRP A 35 -1.70 5.40 1.92
CA TRP A 35 -2.91 6.10 1.53
C TRP A 35 -4.19 5.47 2.10
N LYS A 36 -4.35 4.15 1.98
CA LYS A 36 -5.54 3.44 2.51
C LYS A 36 -5.61 3.50 4.04
N ILE A 37 -4.47 3.42 4.74
CA ILE A 37 -4.40 3.61 6.20
C ILE A 37 -4.82 5.03 6.58
N TRP A 38 -4.32 6.04 5.86
CA TRP A 38 -4.70 7.43 6.10
C TRP A 38 -6.19 7.66 5.88
N LEU A 39 -6.75 7.11 4.80
CA LEU A 39 -8.18 7.20 4.49
C LEU A 39 -9.04 6.53 5.57
N GLU A 40 -8.64 5.37 6.08
CA GLU A 40 -9.33 4.69 7.18
C GLU A 40 -9.30 5.49 8.48
N ARG A 41 -8.16 6.10 8.82
CA ARG A 41 -8.08 6.99 9.98
C ARG A 41 -9.03 8.18 9.83
N ASN A 42 -9.14 8.74 8.62
CA ASN A 42 -10.09 9.81 8.35
C ASN A 42 -11.54 9.33 8.47
N ASN A 43 -11.88 8.16 7.93
CA ASN A 43 -13.22 7.58 8.09
C ASN A 43 -13.56 7.38 9.58
N ARG A 44 -12.61 6.90 10.39
CA ARG A 44 -12.82 6.72 11.82
C ARG A 44 -13.07 8.02 12.56
N VAL A 45 -12.34 9.08 12.22
CA VAL A 45 -12.47 10.40 12.88
C VAL A 45 -13.74 11.13 12.42
N PHE A 46 -14.03 11.14 11.11
CA PHE A 46 -15.08 11.99 10.55
C PHE A 46 -16.43 11.28 10.35
N LYS A 47 -16.43 9.95 10.20
CA LYS A 47 -17.66 9.16 9.96
C LYS A 47 -18.01 8.22 11.11
N GLY A 48 -17.16 8.12 12.13
CA GLY A 48 -17.35 7.20 13.27
C GLY A 48 -17.35 5.71 12.88
N ALA A 49 -16.93 5.37 11.66
CA ALA A 49 -16.87 4.01 11.15
C ALA A 49 -15.43 3.50 11.18
N ALA A 50 -15.23 2.25 11.58
CA ALA A 50 -13.91 1.61 11.57
C ALA A 50 -13.99 0.31 10.78
N ALA A 51 -13.13 0.14 9.78
CA ALA A 51 -12.98 -1.13 9.09
C ALA A 51 -12.05 -2.08 9.86
N LEU A 52 -12.19 -3.39 9.65
CA LEU A 52 -11.19 -4.33 10.14
C LEU A 52 -9.92 -4.20 9.28
N PRO A 53 -8.73 -4.49 9.83
CA PRO A 53 -7.49 -4.50 9.06
C PRO A 53 -7.56 -5.37 7.80
N THR A 54 -8.31 -6.47 7.86
CA THR A 54 -8.56 -7.36 6.70
C THR A 54 -9.30 -6.67 5.57
N ASP A 55 -10.19 -5.74 5.88
CA ASP A 55 -10.96 -5.02 4.87
C ASP A 55 -10.10 -3.94 4.21
N VAL A 56 -9.24 -3.27 4.98
CA VAL A 56 -8.23 -2.35 4.42
C VAL A 56 -7.29 -3.08 3.46
N ILE A 57 -6.86 -4.30 3.82
CA ILE A 57 -6.01 -5.12 2.94
C ILE A 57 -6.76 -5.49 1.66
N LYS A 58 -8.03 -5.94 1.76
CA LYS A 58 -8.85 -6.22 0.57
C LYS A 58 -8.96 -4.98 -0.33
N ASP A 59 -9.17 -3.80 0.24
CA ASP A 59 -9.26 -2.55 -0.50
C ASP A 59 -7.95 -2.17 -1.18
N VAL A 60 -6.81 -2.41 -0.53
CA VAL A 60 -5.48 -2.25 -1.16
C VAL A 60 -5.35 -3.19 -2.36
N VAL A 61 -5.75 -4.46 -2.23
CA VAL A 61 -5.64 -5.44 -3.33
C VAL A 61 -6.57 -5.08 -4.49
N VAL A 62 -7.82 -4.69 -4.20
CA VAL A 62 -8.79 -4.25 -5.21
C VAL A 62 -8.26 -3.02 -5.96
N GLU A 63 -7.81 -2.00 -5.23
CA GLU A 63 -7.25 -0.78 -5.82
C GLU A 63 -5.98 -1.09 -6.63
N GLY A 64 -5.10 -1.95 -6.11
CA GLY A 64 -3.90 -2.38 -6.82
C GLY A 64 -4.22 -3.06 -8.15
N ARG A 65 -5.26 -3.91 -8.20
CA ARG A 65 -5.75 -4.48 -9.46
C ARG A 65 -6.26 -3.41 -10.42
N CYS A 66 -7.02 -2.43 -9.93
CA CYS A 66 -7.47 -1.30 -10.75
C CYS A 66 -6.28 -0.54 -11.36
N TRP A 67 -5.23 -0.28 -10.58
CA TRP A 67 -4.04 0.41 -11.07
C TRP A 67 -3.28 -0.41 -12.13
N ILE A 68 -3.20 -1.73 -11.95
CA ILE A 68 -2.64 -2.64 -12.96
C ILE A 68 -3.44 -2.55 -14.26
N THR A 69 -4.78 -2.62 -14.19
CA THR A 69 -5.64 -2.49 -15.38
C THR A 69 -5.54 -1.11 -16.04
N ALA A 70 -5.20 -0.07 -15.26
CA ALA A 70 -4.94 1.28 -15.77
C ALA A 70 -3.51 1.47 -16.33
N GLY A 71 -2.69 0.41 -16.37
CA GLY A 71 -1.35 0.42 -16.99
C GLY A 71 -0.18 0.40 -16.01
N MET A 72 -0.41 0.37 -14.69
CA MET A 72 0.66 0.23 -13.69
C MET A 72 1.09 -1.24 -13.52
N VAL A 73 1.63 -1.83 -14.59
CA VAL A 73 2.00 -3.26 -14.65
C VAL A 73 3.08 -3.66 -13.65
N ASP A 74 3.92 -2.72 -13.20
CA ASP A 74 4.98 -2.95 -12.20
C ASP A 74 4.43 -3.50 -10.86
N LEU A 75 3.17 -3.21 -10.54
CA LEU A 75 2.51 -3.65 -9.31
C LEU A 75 2.09 -5.13 -9.36
N SER A 76 2.00 -5.72 -10.55
CA SER A 76 1.54 -7.10 -10.75
C SER A 76 2.37 -8.13 -9.98
N HIS A 77 3.68 -7.90 -9.82
CA HIS A 77 4.56 -8.77 -9.04
C HIS A 77 4.14 -8.93 -7.57
N PHE A 78 3.42 -7.96 -7.01
CA PHE A 78 3.02 -7.97 -5.61
C PHE A 78 1.54 -8.33 -5.42
N ILE A 79 0.67 -7.90 -6.35
CA ILE A 79 -0.78 -8.11 -6.24
C ILE A 79 -1.20 -9.50 -6.74
N SER A 80 -0.52 -10.05 -7.76
CA SER A 80 -0.86 -11.36 -8.31
C SER A 80 -0.55 -12.53 -7.36
N SER A 81 0.18 -12.31 -6.27
CA SER A 81 0.49 -13.36 -5.27
C SER A 81 -0.59 -13.53 -4.20
N TYR A 82 -1.58 -12.63 -4.11
CA TYR A 82 -2.70 -12.72 -3.16
C TYR A 82 -3.95 -13.23 -3.89
N GLY A 83 -4.03 -14.56 -4.04
CA GLY A 83 -5.20 -15.32 -4.49
C GLY A 83 -5.81 -16.09 -3.33
#